data_AF-A0AAD8YJS6-F1
#
_entry.id   AF-A0AAD8YJS6-F1
#
_cell.length_a   1.000
_cell.length_b   1.000
_cell.length_c   1.000
_cell.angle_alpha   90.00
_cell.angle_beta   90.00
_cell.angle_gamma   90.00
#
_symmetry.space_group_name_H-M   'P 1'
#
loop_
_entity.id
_entity.type
_entity.pdbx_description
1 polymer ?
#
loop_
_entity_poly.entity_id
_entity_poly.type
_entity_poly.pdbx_seq_one_letter_code
_entity_poly.pdbx_strand_id
1 'polypeptide(L)'
;MKSSMQLSLLAIATALSSTNAFVPAATRSITSVANTELYAKGFGAPAPEPRGKSEGQVERDQKASKYDEIAATGGQEYRIFVRQFGSDDASWLPTGSIAVPRGSQVSDAVFANEEGLRSAIVRAYPKLKGSEMEFEYGYNLKIYPDDPVQVASKSMGSSSGPSVGNWISNLLSPVDASGVAQPVVEEKKD
;
A
#
# COMPACT_ATOMS: atom_id res chain seq x y z
N MET A 1 43.58 44.57 -22.38
CA MET A 1 43.28 44.87 -23.80
C MET A 1 41.88 44.38 -24.09
N LYS A 2 41.05 45.26 -24.66
CA LYS A 2 39.61 45.11 -24.90
C LYS A 2 39.39 44.44 -26.27
N SER A 3 38.43 43.51 -26.40
CA SER A 3 37.64 43.22 -27.62
C SER A 3 36.80 41.96 -27.38
N SER A 4 35.57 41.77 -27.84
CA SER A 4 34.51 42.62 -28.40
C SER A 4 33.24 41.73 -28.44
N MET A 5 32.09 42.31 -28.09
CA MET A 5 30.76 41.78 -28.40
C MET A 5 30.57 41.66 -29.91
N GLN A 6 29.91 40.58 -30.37
CA GLN A 6 28.99 40.68 -31.50
C GLN A 6 27.68 39.97 -31.20
N LEU A 7 26.63 40.79 -31.22
CA LEU A 7 25.21 40.47 -31.21
C LEU A 7 24.82 40.10 -32.64
N SER A 8 24.19 38.95 -32.85
CA SER A 8 23.52 38.61 -34.12
C SER A 8 22.03 38.42 -33.86
N LEU A 9 21.27 39.46 -34.19
CA LEU A 9 19.82 39.45 -34.34
C LEU A 9 19.50 38.92 -35.75
N LEU A 10 18.71 37.85 -35.85
CA LEU A 10 18.01 37.51 -37.08
C LEU A 10 16.57 37.14 -36.74
N ALA A 11 15.65 37.83 -37.39
CA ALA A 11 14.22 37.76 -37.17
C ALA A 11 13.51 37.14 -38.38
N ILE A 12 12.35 36.54 -38.09
CA ILE A 12 11.18 36.30 -38.96
C ILE A 12 11.26 35.10 -39.92
N ALA A 13 10.46 34.08 -39.62
CA ALA A 13 9.48 33.54 -40.58
C ALA A 13 8.42 32.70 -39.85
N THR A 14 7.18 33.17 -39.96
CA THR A 14 5.92 32.55 -39.57
C THR A 14 5.66 31.23 -40.31
N ALA A 15 5.28 30.16 -39.61
CA ALA A 15 4.58 29.04 -40.23
C ALA A 15 3.69 28.29 -39.21
N LEU A 16 2.39 28.50 -39.39
CA LEU A 16 1.30 27.53 -39.31
C LEU A 16 1.03 26.86 -37.95
N SER A 17 -0.02 27.40 -37.32
CA SER A 17 -0.87 26.75 -36.32
C SER A 17 -1.30 25.35 -36.78
N SER A 18 -0.88 24.32 -36.04
CA SER A 18 -1.56 23.03 -36.00
C SER A 18 -2.28 22.90 -34.66
N THR A 19 -3.47 23.50 -34.60
CA THR A 19 -4.45 23.21 -33.54
C THR A 19 -4.93 21.78 -33.74
N ASN A 20 -4.36 20.83 -32.99
CA ASN A 20 -4.97 19.52 -32.80
C ASN A 20 -6.21 19.73 -31.92
N ALA A 21 -7.34 20.01 -32.57
CA ALA A 21 -8.65 20.01 -31.93
C ALA A 21 -8.95 18.58 -31.47
N PHE A 22 -8.80 18.35 -30.17
CA PHE A 22 -9.34 17.17 -29.50
C PHE A 22 -10.87 17.24 -29.61
N VAL A 23 -11.43 16.45 -30.52
CA VAL A 23 -12.87 16.27 -30.65
C VAL A 23 -13.29 15.29 -29.54
N PRO A 24 -14.07 15.70 -28.52
CA PRO A 24 -14.69 14.72 -27.64
C PRO A 24 -15.71 13.95 -28.47
N ALA A 25 -15.43 12.66 -28.71
CA ALA A 25 -16.40 11.75 -29.29
C ALA A 25 -17.58 11.63 -28.32
N ALA A 26 -18.65 12.35 -28.63
CA ALA A 26 -19.91 12.20 -27.96
C ALA A 26 -20.56 10.87 -28.36
N THR A 27 -21.12 10.17 -27.36
CA THR A 27 -22.06 9.04 -27.44
C THR A 27 -21.42 7.68 -27.80
N ARG A 28 -21.68 6.56 -27.09
CA ARG A 28 -22.84 6.16 -26.29
C ARG A 28 -22.39 5.30 -25.10
N SER A 29 -22.81 5.67 -23.89
CA SER A 29 -22.93 4.70 -22.80
C SER A 29 -23.99 3.69 -23.21
N ILE A 30 -23.57 2.50 -23.64
CA ILE A 30 -24.46 1.37 -23.74
C ILE A 30 -24.60 0.84 -22.32
N THR A 31 -25.57 1.37 -21.60
CA THR A 31 -26.11 0.71 -20.40
C THR A 31 -26.75 -0.59 -20.88
N SER A 32 -25.95 -1.66 -20.95
CA SER A 32 -26.47 -3.02 -21.09
C SER A 32 -27.09 -3.43 -19.75
N VAL A 33 -28.27 -2.91 -19.45
CA VAL A 33 -29.20 -3.55 -18.51
C VAL A 33 -29.83 -4.74 -19.21
N ALA A 34 -29.07 -5.83 -19.32
CA ALA A 34 -29.62 -7.13 -19.65
C ALA A 34 -29.95 -7.85 -18.35
N ASN A 35 -31.05 -7.45 -17.72
CA ASN A 35 -31.85 -8.37 -16.92
C ASN A 35 -32.58 -9.27 -17.93
N THR A 36 -31.92 -10.36 -18.32
CA THR A 36 -32.55 -11.44 -19.06
C THR A 36 -32.03 -12.75 -18.52
N GLU A 37 -32.73 -13.24 -17.50
CA GLU A 37 -32.86 -14.65 -17.19
C GLU A 37 -33.44 -15.37 -18.42
N LEU A 38 -32.60 -15.65 -19.41
CA LEU A 38 -32.91 -16.55 -20.50
C LEU A 38 -31.75 -17.52 -20.59
N TYR A 39 -31.91 -18.64 -19.89
CA TYR A 39 -31.10 -19.84 -19.98
C TYR A 39 -31.15 -20.37 -21.42
N ALA A 40 -30.36 -19.77 -22.32
CA ALA A 40 -30.08 -20.33 -23.62
C ALA A 40 -29.13 -21.52 -23.43
N LYS A 41 -29.71 -22.70 -23.21
CA LYS A 41 -29.00 -23.98 -23.14
C LYS A 41 -28.55 -24.37 -24.56
N GLY A 42 -27.52 -23.69 -25.06
CA GLY A 42 -26.83 -24.01 -26.31
C GLY A 42 -25.97 -25.27 -26.17
N PHE A 43 -25.65 -25.90 -27.31
CA PHE A 43 -24.94 -27.18 -27.47
C PHE A 43 -23.51 -27.21 -26.91
N GLY A 44 -23.37 -27.14 -25.60
CA GLY A 44 -22.12 -27.33 -24.86
C GLY A 44 -22.41 -27.91 -23.47
N ALA A 45 -21.44 -28.62 -22.89
CA ALA A 45 -21.55 -29.13 -21.52
C ALA A 45 -21.97 -27.99 -20.56
N PRO A 46 -22.83 -28.27 -19.56
CA PRO A 46 -23.27 -27.27 -18.60
C PRO A 46 -22.07 -26.53 -18.03
N ALA A 47 -22.16 -25.20 -17.94
CA ALA A 47 -21.09 -24.38 -17.40
C ALA A 47 -20.68 -24.95 -16.02
N PRO A 48 -19.38 -25.23 -15.79
CA PRO A 48 -18.93 -25.77 -14.52
C PRO A 48 -19.34 -24.81 -13.40
N GLU A 49 -19.77 -25.38 -12.27
CA GLU A 49 -20.20 -24.57 -11.12
C GLU A 49 -19.11 -23.56 -10.73
N PRO A 50 -19.52 -22.35 -10.28
CA PRO A 50 -18.56 -21.34 -9.86
C PRO A 50 -17.63 -21.92 -8.81
N ARG A 51 -16.32 -21.92 -9.09
CA ARG A 51 -15.32 -22.40 -8.13
C ARG A 51 -15.43 -21.54 -6.87
N GLY A 52 -15.54 -22.19 -5.71
CA GLY A 52 -15.48 -21.51 -4.42
C GLY A 52 -14.20 -20.70 -4.27
N LYS A 53 -14.23 -19.67 -3.41
CA LYS A 53 -13.04 -18.87 -3.11
C LYS A 53 -11.93 -19.81 -2.60
N SER A 54 -10.72 -19.68 -3.15
CA SER A 54 -9.55 -20.38 -2.64
C SER A 54 -9.13 -19.82 -1.29
N GLU A 55 -8.42 -20.60 -0.48
CA GLU A 55 -7.90 -20.17 0.82
C GLU A 55 -7.07 -18.87 0.71
N GLY A 56 -6.18 -18.78 -0.29
CA GLY A 56 -5.40 -17.56 -0.55
C GLY A 56 -6.24 -16.37 -1.04
N GLN A 57 -7.44 -16.59 -1.58
CA GLN A 57 -8.38 -15.49 -1.85
C GLN A 57 -9.01 -15.00 -0.54
N VAL A 58 -9.43 -15.93 0.32
CA VAL A 58 -10.03 -15.60 1.63
C VAL A 58 -9.04 -14.82 2.50
N GLU A 59 -7.77 -15.24 2.57
CA GLU A 59 -6.74 -14.56 3.34
C GLU A 59 -6.48 -13.13 2.85
N ARG A 60 -6.46 -12.92 1.51
CA ARG A 60 -6.31 -11.59 0.92
C ARG A 60 -7.51 -10.70 1.19
N ASP A 61 -8.73 -11.25 1.08
CA ASP A 61 -9.98 -10.53 1.38
C ASP A 61 -10.00 -10.12 2.88
N GLN A 62 -9.58 -11.00 3.79
CA GLN A 62 -9.46 -10.69 5.22
C GLN A 62 -8.43 -9.59 5.49
N LYS A 63 -7.23 -9.68 4.90
CA LYS A 63 -6.18 -8.65 5.03
C LYS A 63 -6.63 -7.31 4.48
N ALA A 64 -7.36 -7.29 3.36
CA ALA A 64 -7.94 -6.07 2.79
C ALA A 64 -8.99 -5.46 3.72
N SER A 65 -9.92 -6.27 4.26
CA SER A 65 -10.92 -5.79 5.24
C SER A 65 -10.24 -5.17 6.47
N LYS A 66 -9.17 -5.80 6.99
CA LYS A 66 -8.43 -5.27 8.14
C LYS A 66 -7.73 -3.96 7.86
N TYR A 67 -7.16 -3.81 6.66
CA TYR A 67 -6.62 -2.54 6.21
C TYR A 67 -7.69 -1.44 6.26
N ASP A 68 -8.87 -1.72 5.68
CA ASP A 68 -9.97 -0.76 5.59
C ASP A 68 -10.55 -0.42 6.98
N GLU A 69 -10.68 -1.41 7.87
CA GLU A 69 -11.13 -1.21 9.26
C GLU A 69 -10.20 -0.27 10.05
N ILE A 70 -8.88 -0.46 9.92
CA ILE A 70 -7.89 0.39 10.61
C ILE A 70 -7.92 1.80 10.04
N ALA A 71 -7.99 1.94 8.72
CA ALA A 71 -8.11 3.24 8.07
C ALA A 71 -9.39 3.97 8.50
N ALA A 72 -10.54 3.28 8.55
CA ALA A 72 -11.82 3.84 8.96
C ALA A 72 -11.85 4.27 10.43
N THR A 73 -11.14 3.55 11.31
CA THR A 73 -10.99 3.92 12.73
C THR A 73 -10.03 5.10 12.93
N GLY A 74 -9.45 5.62 11.85
CA GLY A 74 -8.50 6.73 11.82
C GLY A 74 -7.09 6.33 12.24
N GLY A 75 -6.71 5.08 11.94
CA GLY A 75 -5.32 4.65 11.92
C GLY A 75 -4.51 5.39 10.84
N GLN A 76 -3.19 5.35 10.96
CA GLN A 76 -2.30 5.98 9.98
C GLN A 76 -1.96 5.02 8.86
N GLU A 77 -2.09 5.50 7.63
CA GLU A 77 -1.69 4.77 6.43
C GLU A 77 -0.27 5.16 6.05
N TYR A 78 0.60 4.16 5.91
CA TYR A 78 1.97 4.32 5.48
C TYR A 78 2.17 3.64 4.12
N ARG A 79 2.97 4.24 3.25
CA ARG A 79 3.49 3.55 2.05
C ARG A 79 4.77 2.85 2.44
N ILE A 80 4.93 1.62 1.98
CA ILE A 80 6.09 0.79 2.27
C ILE A 80 6.96 0.69 1.03
N PHE A 81 8.25 0.87 1.24
CA PHE A 81 9.29 0.78 0.23
C PHE A 81 10.29 -0.32 0.62
N VAL A 82 10.96 -0.87 -0.38
CA VAL A 82 12.04 -1.83 -0.19
C VAL A 82 13.26 -1.37 -0.98
N ARG A 83 14.44 -1.64 -0.44
CA ARG A 83 15.70 -1.62 -1.18
C ARG A 83 16.58 -2.77 -0.72
N GLN A 84 17.62 -3.07 -1.50
CA GLN A 84 18.68 -3.95 -1.04
C GLN A 84 19.57 -3.19 -0.04
N PHE A 85 20.03 -3.87 1.00
CA PHE A 85 20.95 -3.33 2.00
C PHE A 85 22.19 -2.74 1.33
N GLY A 86 22.57 -1.53 1.75
CA GLY A 86 23.71 -0.81 1.16
C GLY A 86 23.47 -0.20 -0.24
N SER A 87 22.24 -0.21 -0.74
CA SER A 87 21.86 0.55 -1.95
C SER A 87 21.59 2.02 -1.63
N ASP A 88 21.74 2.90 -2.63
CA ASP A 88 21.53 4.33 -2.48
C ASP A 88 20.11 4.69 -1.99
N ASP A 89 19.97 5.83 -1.32
CA ASP A 89 18.69 6.39 -0.84
C ASP A 89 17.70 6.71 -1.97
N ALA A 90 18.16 6.81 -3.22
CA ALA A 90 17.29 6.99 -4.39
C ALA A 90 16.69 5.67 -4.91
N SER A 91 17.12 4.52 -4.40
CA SER A 91 16.79 3.19 -4.94
C SER A 91 15.55 2.54 -4.29
N TRP A 92 14.70 3.33 -3.63
CA TRP A 92 13.48 2.83 -3.00
C TRP A 92 12.46 2.32 -4.02
N LEU A 93 12.08 1.06 -3.89
CA LEU A 93 11.05 0.44 -4.71
C LEU A 93 9.71 0.39 -3.95
N PRO A 94 8.60 0.89 -4.52
CA PRO A 94 7.31 0.85 -3.84
C PRO A 94 6.82 -0.59 -3.74
N THR A 95 6.47 -1.03 -2.53
CA THR A 95 5.99 -2.40 -2.30
C THR A 95 4.49 -2.45 -2.03
N GLY A 96 3.95 -1.42 -1.36
CA GLY A 96 2.52 -1.35 -1.04
C GLY A 96 2.24 -0.32 0.04
N SER A 97 1.17 -0.55 0.81
CA SER A 97 0.82 0.26 1.98
C SER A 97 0.37 -0.61 3.14
N ILE A 98 0.50 -0.06 4.35
CA ILE A 98 0.03 -0.68 5.59
C ILE A 98 -0.74 0.36 6.40
N ALA A 99 -1.85 -0.07 6.99
CA ALA A 99 -2.61 0.73 7.94
C ALA A 99 -2.20 0.31 9.36
N VAL A 100 -1.81 1.28 10.18
CA VAL A 100 -1.30 1.07 11.54
C VAL A 100 -2.26 1.74 12.53
N PRO A 101 -2.74 1.03 13.56
CA PRO A 101 -3.59 1.63 14.58
C PRO A 101 -2.82 2.70 15.37
N ARG A 102 -3.55 3.69 15.88
CA ARG A 102 -2.93 4.78 16.67
C ARG A 102 -2.24 4.21 17.90
N GLY A 103 -1.02 4.67 18.19
CA GLY A 103 -0.21 4.22 19.32
C GLY A 103 0.69 3.02 19.03
N SER A 104 0.56 2.39 17.86
CA SER A 104 1.47 1.33 17.41
C SER A 104 2.57 1.88 16.50
N GLN A 105 3.74 1.25 16.52
CA GLN A 105 4.85 1.62 15.65
C GLN A 105 4.72 0.93 14.28
N VAL A 106 4.93 1.69 13.20
CA VAL A 106 4.94 1.16 11.83
C VAL A 106 6.05 0.15 11.60
N SER A 107 7.21 0.34 12.22
CA SER A 107 8.34 -0.61 12.11
C SER A 107 7.93 -2.00 12.60
N ASP A 108 7.29 -2.09 13.78
CA ASP A 108 6.81 -3.37 14.31
C ASP A 108 5.76 -4.03 13.40
N ALA A 109 4.87 -3.23 12.80
CA ALA A 109 3.85 -3.73 11.87
C ALA A 109 4.46 -4.28 10.56
N VAL A 110 5.54 -3.66 10.06
CA VAL A 110 6.28 -4.15 8.89
C VAL A 110 6.96 -5.49 9.20
N PHE A 111 7.63 -5.60 10.34
CA PHE A 111 8.33 -6.84 10.72
C PHE A 111 7.41 -7.97 11.20
N ALA A 112 6.18 -7.66 11.63
CA ALA A 112 5.20 -8.67 12.04
C ALA A 112 4.75 -9.60 10.89
N ASN A 113 4.82 -9.14 9.63
CA ASN A 113 4.47 -9.91 8.43
C ASN A 113 5.63 -9.94 7.42
N GLU A 114 6.86 -10.05 7.92
CA GLU A 114 8.08 -9.97 7.11
C GLU A 114 8.15 -11.07 6.04
N GLU A 115 7.76 -12.30 6.36
CA GLU A 115 7.79 -13.44 5.42
C GLU A 115 6.84 -13.24 4.22
N GLY A 116 5.59 -12.83 4.51
CA GLY A 116 4.61 -12.49 3.48
C GLY A 116 5.06 -11.30 2.64
N LEU A 117 5.75 -10.33 3.24
CA LEU A 117 6.28 -9.17 2.55
C LEU A 117 7.45 -9.54 1.63
N ARG A 118 8.42 -10.36 2.08
CA ARG A 118 9.55 -10.84 1.27
C ARG A 118 9.10 -11.61 0.04
N SER A 119 8.18 -12.55 0.22
CA SER A 119 7.63 -13.34 -0.89
C SER A 119 6.88 -12.46 -1.91
N ALA A 120 6.12 -11.47 -1.44
CA ALA A 120 5.44 -10.50 -2.30
C ALA A 120 6.43 -9.61 -3.07
N ILE A 121 7.50 -9.14 -2.41
CA ILE A 121 8.57 -8.34 -3.04
C ILE A 121 9.25 -9.12 -4.14
N VAL A 122 9.63 -10.37 -3.88
CA VAL A 122 10.31 -11.24 -4.85
C VAL A 122 9.43 -11.55 -6.06
N ARG A 123 8.11 -11.63 -5.85
CA ARG A 123 7.13 -11.77 -6.92
C ARG A 123 7.01 -10.49 -7.75
N ALA A 124 6.98 -9.32 -7.11
CA ALA A 124 6.87 -8.02 -7.78
C ALA A 124 8.18 -7.61 -8.49
N TYR A 125 9.32 -7.93 -7.89
CA TYR A 125 10.67 -7.56 -8.29
C TYR A 125 11.57 -8.79 -8.40
N PRO A 126 11.48 -9.58 -9.48
CA PRO A 126 12.25 -10.82 -9.62
C PRO A 126 13.77 -10.63 -9.60
N LYS A 127 14.27 -9.41 -9.83
CA LYS A 127 15.71 -9.06 -9.77
C LYS A 127 16.29 -9.10 -8.36
N LEU A 128 15.43 -9.01 -7.34
CA LEU A 128 15.82 -9.05 -5.93
C LEU A 128 15.82 -10.46 -5.34
N LYS A 129 15.55 -11.49 -6.15
CA LYS A 129 15.64 -12.89 -5.75
C LYS A 129 17.03 -13.23 -5.26
N GLY A 130 17.13 -13.88 -4.11
CA GLY A 130 18.40 -14.27 -3.49
C GLY A 130 18.95 -13.25 -2.49
N SER A 131 18.46 -12.01 -2.49
CA SER A 131 18.83 -10.97 -1.51
C SER A 131 17.75 -10.75 -0.44
N GLU A 132 16.87 -11.74 -0.24
CA GLU A 132 15.68 -11.63 0.62
C GLU A 132 15.99 -11.38 2.10
N MET A 133 17.17 -11.84 2.55
CA MET A 133 17.67 -11.63 3.90
C MET A 133 18.33 -10.25 4.08
N GLU A 134 18.61 -9.55 2.98
CA GLU A 134 19.31 -8.27 2.91
C GLU A 134 18.34 -7.14 2.54
N PHE A 135 17.04 -7.31 2.75
CA PHE A 135 16.07 -6.25 2.47
C PHE A 135 16.05 -5.22 3.59
N GLU A 136 16.15 -3.96 3.19
CA GLU A 136 15.83 -2.81 4.03
C GLU A 136 14.43 -2.32 3.68
N TYR A 137 13.64 -2.07 4.72
CA TYR A 137 12.29 -1.55 4.60
C TYR A 137 12.26 -0.06 4.91
N GLY A 138 11.57 0.68 4.07
CA GLY A 138 11.33 2.11 4.25
C GLY A 138 9.85 2.41 4.34
N TYR A 139 9.47 3.50 4.99
CA TYR A 139 8.09 3.97 5.07
C TYR A 139 7.98 5.50 4.98
N ASN A 140 6.87 5.96 4.42
CA ASN A 140 6.43 7.36 4.58
C ASN A 140 4.91 7.41 4.77
N LEU A 141 4.41 8.53 5.29
CA LEU A 141 2.97 8.71 5.48
C LEU A 141 2.27 8.87 4.13
N LYS A 142 1.18 8.14 3.91
CA LYS A 142 0.44 8.19 2.64
C LYS A 142 -0.13 9.60 2.34
N ILE A 143 -0.45 10.36 3.40
CA ILE A 143 -0.93 11.74 3.30
C ILE A 143 0.17 12.75 2.93
N TYR A 144 1.44 12.39 3.13
CA TYR A 144 2.61 13.22 2.83
C TYR A 144 3.54 12.47 1.86
N PRO A 145 3.17 12.40 0.57
CA PRO A 145 3.93 11.63 -0.41
C PRO A 145 5.34 12.19 -0.67
N ASP A 146 5.53 13.49 -0.42
CA ASP A 146 6.80 14.20 -0.60
C ASP A 146 7.76 14.01 0.59
N ASP A 147 7.27 13.47 1.71
CA ASP A 147 8.12 13.21 2.87
C ASP A 147 9.18 12.16 2.52
N PRO A 148 10.43 12.36 2.98
CA PRO A 148 11.50 11.41 2.74
C PRO A 148 11.15 10.05 3.36
N VAL A 149 11.57 8.99 2.69
CA VAL A 149 11.38 7.62 3.16
C VAL A 149 12.23 7.40 4.41
N GLN A 150 11.58 7.02 5.51
CA GLN A 150 12.22 6.68 6.78
C GLN A 150 12.52 5.19 6.82
N VAL A 151 13.72 4.81 7.26
CA VAL A 151 14.11 3.41 7.36
C VAL A 151 13.46 2.76 8.59
N ALA A 152 12.80 1.62 8.42
CA ALA A 152 12.28 0.82 9.51
C ALA A 152 13.41 0.01 10.15
N SER A 153 13.65 0.24 11.43
CA SER A 153 14.57 -0.56 12.25
C SER A 153 13.79 -1.60 13.03
N LYS A 154 14.26 -2.85 13.03
CA LYS A 154 13.71 -3.90 13.90
C LYS A 154 14.01 -3.50 15.35
N SER A 155 12.98 -3.24 16.16
CA SER A 155 13.19 -2.84 17.55
C SER A 155 13.81 -4.01 18.31
N MET A 156 15.12 -3.92 18.58
CA MET A 156 15.86 -4.89 19.37
C MET A 156 15.64 -4.55 20.85
N GLY A 157 14.43 -4.76 21.37
CA GLY A 157 14.17 -4.76 22.81
C GLY A 157 13.59 -3.49 23.43
N SER A 158 12.40 -3.05 22.99
CA SER A 158 11.56 -2.15 23.80
C SER A 158 10.11 -2.60 23.77
N SER A 159 9.82 -3.70 24.45
CA SER A 159 8.48 -4.22 24.73
C SER A 159 7.72 -3.41 25.79
N SER A 160 7.81 -2.08 25.76
CA SER A 160 7.10 -1.20 26.70
C SER A 160 6.05 -0.38 25.93
N GLY A 161 5.10 -1.10 25.35
CA GLY A 161 3.97 -0.57 24.60
C GLY A 161 3.10 -1.73 24.11
N PRO A 162 1.78 -1.54 23.92
CA PRO A 162 0.89 -2.61 23.48
C PRO A 162 1.40 -3.20 22.15
N SER A 163 1.86 -4.45 22.21
CA SER A 163 2.57 -5.09 21.11
C SER A 163 1.65 -5.30 19.93
N VAL A 164 2.19 -5.13 18.72
CA VAL A 164 1.39 -5.24 17.49
C VAL A 164 0.80 -6.65 17.32
N GLY A 165 1.53 -7.66 17.78
CA GLY A 165 1.07 -9.05 17.82
C GLY A 165 -0.13 -9.29 18.74
N ASN A 166 -0.16 -8.69 19.94
CA ASN A 166 -1.27 -8.91 20.88
C ASN A 166 -2.60 -8.34 20.39
N TRP A 167 -2.60 -7.18 19.71
CA TRP A 167 -3.85 -6.64 19.18
C TRP A 167 -4.33 -7.40 17.93
N ILE A 168 -3.41 -7.86 17.07
CA ILE A 168 -3.77 -8.69 15.92
C ILE A 168 -4.38 -10.01 16.40
N SER A 169 -3.80 -10.64 17.43
CA SER A 169 -4.35 -11.87 18.03
C SER A 169 -5.73 -11.66 18.67
N ASN A 170 -5.98 -10.52 19.32
CA ASN A 170 -7.27 -10.21 19.95
C ASN A 170 -8.38 -9.85 18.94
N LEU A 171 -8.03 -9.45 17.71
CA LEU A 171 -8.99 -9.17 16.63
C LEU A 171 -9.23 -10.37 15.71
N LEU A 172 -8.31 -11.33 15.70
CA LEU A 172 -8.42 -12.56 14.90
C LEU A 172 -8.92 -13.75 15.72
N SER A 173 -8.96 -13.65 17.06
CA SER A 173 -9.67 -14.61 17.90
C SER A 173 -11.15 -14.22 18.02
N PRO A 174 -12.09 -15.15 17.75
CA PRO A 174 -13.47 -14.94 18.16
C PRO A 174 -13.58 -15.16 19.68
N VAL A 175 -13.89 -14.09 20.43
CA VAL A 175 -14.34 -14.02 21.85
C VAL A 175 -13.26 -13.83 22.94
N ASP A 176 -13.11 -12.59 23.45
CA ASP A 176 -13.52 -12.11 24.80
C ASP A 176 -12.75 -10.82 25.20
N ALA A 177 -13.41 -9.66 25.15
CA ALA A 177 -12.87 -8.37 25.62
C ALA A 177 -13.53 -7.89 26.93
N SER A 178 -14.17 -8.77 27.70
CA SER A 178 -14.90 -8.41 28.93
C SER A 178 -14.06 -8.38 30.21
N GLY A 179 -12.79 -8.81 30.15
CA GLY A 179 -11.94 -9.01 31.33
C GLY A 179 -10.90 -7.92 31.64
N VAL A 180 -10.89 -6.76 30.97
CA VAL A 180 -9.90 -5.71 31.24
C VAL A 180 -10.31 -4.93 32.50
N ALA A 181 -9.78 -5.35 33.65
CA ALA A 181 -9.90 -4.62 34.91
C ALA A 181 -9.32 -3.20 34.74
N GLN A 182 -10.12 -2.18 35.09
CA GLN A 182 -9.68 -0.80 35.10
C GLN A 182 -8.66 -0.58 36.24
N PRO A 183 -7.56 0.15 36.00
CA PRO A 183 -6.61 0.46 37.07
C PRO A 183 -7.26 1.41 38.09
N VAL A 184 -7.29 0.98 39.35
CA VAL A 184 -7.71 1.80 40.50
C VAL A 184 -6.72 2.96 40.66
N VAL A 185 -7.21 4.19 40.55
CA VAL A 185 -6.44 5.40 40.83
C VAL A 185 -6.41 5.58 42.36
N GLU A 186 -5.28 5.25 42.99
CA GLU A 186 -5.04 5.63 44.39
C GLU A 186 -4.67 7.11 44.47
N GLU A 187 -5.63 7.90 44.94
CA GLU A 187 -5.47 9.29 45.34
C GLU A 187 -4.64 9.35 46.63
N LYS A 188 -3.34 9.67 46.51
CA LYS A 188 -2.50 9.98 47.67
C LYS A 188 -2.86 11.36 48.20
N LYS A 189 -3.57 11.38 49.32
CA LYS A 189 -3.72 12.53 50.21
C LYS A 189 -2.67 12.42 51.29
N ASP A 190 -1.75 13.38 51.33
CA ASP A 190 -1.17 14.05 52.51
C ASP A 190 0.08 14.86 52.10
#